data_AF-A0A9N8J323-F1
#
_entry.id   AF-A0A9N8J323-F1
#
_cell.length_a   1.000
_cell.length_b   1.000
_cell.length_c   1.000
_cell.angle_alpha   90.00
_cell.angle_beta   90.00
_cell.angle_gamma   90.00
#
_symmetry.space_group_name_H-M   'P 1'
#
loop_
_entity.id
_entity.type
_entity.pdbx_description
1 polymer ?
#
loop_
_entity_poly.entity_id
_entity_poly.type
_entity_poly.pdbx_seq_one_letter_code
_entity_poly.pdbx_strand_id
1 'polypeptide(L)'
;MKKYYLLFFILLNLNCFSQTDIDTSWKSVKESFIKKTEVLFKLTNKLQKSKKINQSELDKTVINAGKLKAVSEINILNKESVNKVKQANDELNTYLVRILVNLELDFKMKSDKNVIDLTYELAEVENQIFTNIKKYNNICESLNQKTLIFPTSSSNNKPASIKF
;
A
#
# COMPACT_ATOMS: atom_id res chain seq x y z
N MET A 1 36.81 -20.34 -32.31
CA MET A 1 35.72 -19.34 -32.11
C MET A 1 34.55 -19.85 -31.27
N LYS A 2 34.07 -21.11 -31.40
CA LYS A 2 32.93 -21.63 -30.62
C LYS A 2 33.10 -21.68 -29.08
N LYS A 3 34.33 -21.85 -28.58
CA LYS A 3 34.63 -21.98 -27.13
C LYS A 3 34.40 -20.67 -26.34
N TYR A 4 34.63 -19.52 -26.95
CA TYR A 4 34.39 -18.21 -26.34
C TYR A 4 32.90 -17.83 -26.31
N TYR A 5 32.13 -18.29 -27.29
CA TYR A 5 30.68 -18.08 -27.32
C TYR A 5 29.96 -18.84 -26.20
N LEU A 6 30.42 -20.05 -25.86
CA LEU A 6 29.89 -20.82 -24.73
C LEU A 6 30.20 -20.13 -23.39
N LEU A 7 31.41 -19.59 -23.23
CA LEU A 7 31.80 -18.84 -22.02
C LEU A 7 31.02 -17.53 -21.89
N PHE A 8 30.81 -16.82 -23.00
CA PHE A 8 29.99 -15.60 -23.07
C PHE A 8 28.51 -15.89 -22.80
N PHE A 9 27.99 -17.02 -23.28
CA PHE A 9 26.62 -17.48 -23.00
C PHE A 9 26.44 -17.86 -21.52
N ILE A 10 27.44 -18.51 -20.90
CA ILE A 10 27.44 -18.80 -19.45
C ILE A 10 27.49 -17.50 -18.63
N LEU A 11 28.28 -16.50 -19.04
CA LEU A 11 28.34 -15.18 -18.39
C LEU A 11 27.03 -14.39 -18.51
N LEU A 12 26.32 -14.50 -19.63
CA LEU A 12 24.98 -13.92 -19.80
C LEU A 12 23.94 -14.61 -18.89
N ASN A 13 24.01 -15.93 -18.73
CA ASN A 13 23.12 -16.68 -17.86
C ASN A 13 23.44 -16.49 -16.36
N LEU A 14 24.70 -16.21 -15.99
CA LEU A 14 25.09 -15.86 -14.61
C LEU A 14 24.55 -14.51 -14.14
N ASN A 15 24.18 -13.62 -15.08
CA ASN A 15 23.51 -12.35 -14.78
C ASN A 15 21.97 -12.45 -14.75
N CYS A 16 21.40 -13.65 -14.93
CA CYS A 16 20.00 -13.90 -14.60
C CYS A 16 19.89 -14.25 -13.10
N PHE A 17 20.31 -13.32 -12.23
CA PHE A 17 20.22 -13.49 -10.78
C PHE A 17 19.21 -12.52 -10.19
N SER A 18 18.01 -13.08 -9.97
CA SER A 18 16.91 -12.64 -9.12
C SER A 18 16.66 -11.13 -9.02
N GLN A 19 15.69 -10.63 -9.80
CA GLN A 19 14.70 -9.75 -9.16
C GLN A 19 14.16 -10.58 -7.99
N THR A 20 14.64 -10.35 -6.78
CA THR A 20 14.27 -11.21 -5.66
C THR A 20 12.75 -11.21 -5.55
N ASP A 21 12.13 -12.34 -5.25
CA ASP A 21 10.67 -12.41 -5.06
C ASP A 21 10.20 -11.32 -4.07
N ILE A 22 11.08 -10.89 -3.15
CA ILE A 22 10.86 -9.80 -2.22
C ILE A 22 10.81 -8.41 -2.90
N ASP A 23 11.73 -8.06 -3.81
CA ASP A 23 11.68 -6.76 -4.52
C ASP A 23 10.42 -6.64 -5.38
N THR A 24 10.05 -7.73 -6.05
CA THR A 24 8.84 -7.79 -6.89
C THR A 24 7.58 -7.65 -6.03
N SER A 25 7.50 -8.41 -4.93
CA SER A 25 6.35 -8.32 -4.03
C SER A 25 6.27 -6.96 -3.31
N TRP A 26 7.40 -6.36 -2.96
CA TRP A 26 7.46 -5.00 -2.42
C TRP A 26 6.93 -3.98 -3.42
N LYS A 27 7.34 -4.09 -4.69
CA LYS A 27 6.80 -3.25 -5.77
C LYS A 27 5.28 -3.38 -5.86
N SER A 28 4.72 -4.59 -5.80
CA SER A 28 3.27 -4.80 -5.80
C SER A 28 2.57 -4.15 -4.60
N VAL A 29 3.16 -4.20 -3.40
CA VAL A 29 2.64 -3.51 -2.21
C VAL A 29 2.58 -2.00 -2.46
N LYS A 30 3.68 -1.40 -2.92
CA LYS A 30 3.75 0.05 -3.20
C LYS A 30 2.75 0.47 -4.28
N GLU A 31 2.63 -0.29 -5.37
CA GLU A 31 1.67 -0.02 -6.44
C GLU A 31 0.23 -0.04 -5.91
N SER A 32 -0.11 -0.97 -5.01
CA SER A 32 -1.43 -0.99 -4.39
C SER A 32 -1.71 0.26 -3.51
N PHE A 33 -0.70 0.78 -2.81
CA PHE A 33 -0.83 2.06 -2.10
C PHE A 33 -0.96 3.25 -3.05
N ILE A 34 -0.23 3.28 -4.17
CA ILE A 34 -0.39 4.34 -5.18
C ILE A 34 -1.83 4.32 -5.72
N LYS A 35 -2.36 3.16 -6.10
CA LYS A 35 -3.76 3.02 -6.53
C LYS A 35 -4.74 3.53 -5.48
N LYS A 36 -4.53 3.23 -4.19
CA LYS A 36 -5.36 3.75 -3.09
C LYS A 36 -5.40 5.27 -3.10
N THR A 37 -4.25 5.91 -3.28
CA THR A 37 -4.18 7.38 -3.32
C THR A 37 -4.91 7.96 -4.53
N GLU A 38 -4.83 7.30 -5.69
CA GLU A 38 -5.53 7.72 -6.91
C GLU A 38 -7.05 7.63 -6.76
N VAL A 39 -7.55 6.52 -6.20
CA VAL A 39 -8.99 6.37 -5.89
C VAL A 39 -9.44 7.43 -4.90
N LEU A 40 -8.64 7.70 -3.87
CA LEU A 40 -8.96 8.73 -2.88
C LEU A 40 -8.99 10.13 -3.50
N PHE A 41 -8.08 10.48 -4.40
CA PHE A 41 -8.15 11.78 -5.11
C PHE A 41 -9.43 11.90 -5.93
N LYS A 42 -9.83 10.85 -6.65
CA LYS A 42 -11.11 10.84 -7.39
C LYS A 42 -12.30 11.00 -6.44
N LEU A 43 -12.29 10.27 -5.32
CA LEU A 43 -13.34 10.32 -4.30
C LEU A 43 -13.45 11.70 -3.66
N THR A 44 -12.35 12.27 -3.16
CA THR A 44 -12.35 13.59 -2.54
C THR A 44 -12.84 14.68 -3.50
N ASN A 45 -12.47 14.61 -4.78
CA ASN A 45 -12.94 15.56 -5.80
C ASN A 45 -14.46 15.49 -6.01
N LYS A 46 -15.08 14.32 -5.87
CA LYS A 46 -16.55 14.20 -5.89
C LYS A 46 -17.17 14.76 -4.62
N LEU A 47 -16.58 14.43 -3.47
CA LEU A 47 -17.07 14.83 -2.15
C LEU A 47 -16.92 16.32 -1.85
N GLN A 48 -16.03 17.05 -2.52
CA GLN A 48 -15.92 18.53 -2.44
C GLN A 48 -17.23 19.24 -2.77
N LYS A 49 -18.15 18.61 -3.51
CA LYS A 49 -19.46 19.19 -3.82
C LYS A 49 -20.47 19.01 -2.68
N SER A 50 -20.14 18.23 -1.65
CA SER A 50 -20.97 18.04 -0.46
C SER A 50 -20.90 19.28 0.43
N LYS A 51 -22.05 19.65 1.02
CA LYS A 51 -22.14 20.67 2.08
C LYS A 51 -22.07 20.07 3.49
N LYS A 52 -22.12 18.74 3.60
CA LYS A 52 -22.15 18.02 4.89
C LYS A 52 -20.78 17.50 5.30
N ILE A 53 -19.89 17.29 4.33
CA ILE A 53 -18.53 16.83 4.59
C ILE A 53 -17.65 18.03 4.90
N ASN A 54 -16.90 17.97 5.99
CA ASN A 54 -15.98 19.04 6.38
C ASN A 54 -14.84 19.17 5.35
N GLN A 55 -14.74 20.33 4.71
CA GLN A 55 -13.69 20.62 3.73
C GLN A 55 -12.28 20.45 4.30
N SER A 56 -12.06 20.81 5.57
CA SER A 56 -10.78 20.63 6.24
C SER A 56 -10.36 19.16 6.31
N GLU A 57 -11.30 18.23 6.48
CA GLU A 57 -11.00 16.79 6.51
C GLU A 57 -10.74 16.23 5.10
N LEU A 58 -11.43 16.76 4.07
CA LEU A 58 -11.11 16.46 2.67
C LEU A 58 -9.70 16.92 2.30
N ASP A 59 -9.34 18.14 2.65
CA ASP A 59 -8.01 18.71 2.36
C ASP A 59 -6.91 17.91 3.06
N LYS A 60 -7.10 17.57 4.34
CA LYS A 60 -6.17 16.69 5.07
C LYS A 60 -6.06 15.32 4.42
N THR A 61 -7.13 14.77 3.88
CA THR A 61 -7.09 13.48 3.20
C THR A 61 -6.29 13.55 1.91
N VAL A 62 -6.47 14.61 1.11
CA VAL A 62 -5.67 14.85 -0.10
C VAL A 62 -4.18 15.00 0.26
N ILE A 63 -3.86 15.79 1.28
CA ILE A 63 -2.47 15.99 1.73
C ILE A 63 -1.85 14.66 2.15
N ASN A 64 -2.52 13.87 2.98
CA ASN A 64 -1.95 12.61 3.48
C ASN A 64 -1.93 11.51 2.40
N ALA A 65 -2.87 11.52 1.44
CA ALA A 65 -2.80 10.66 0.26
C ALA A 65 -1.58 11.03 -0.62
N GLY A 66 -1.30 12.33 -0.79
CA GLY A 66 -0.09 12.80 -1.46
C GLY A 66 1.19 12.33 -0.78
N LYS A 67 1.25 12.40 0.56
CA LYS A 67 2.38 11.85 1.33
C LYS A 67 2.55 10.35 1.11
N LEU A 68 1.47 9.58 1.21
CA LEU A 68 1.49 8.13 0.98
C LEU A 68 1.99 7.79 -0.43
N LYS A 69 1.53 8.53 -1.44
CA LYS A 69 1.98 8.37 -2.82
C LYS A 69 3.48 8.61 -2.93
N ALA A 70 3.95 9.75 -2.41
CA ALA A 70 5.37 10.12 -2.47
C ALA A 70 6.29 9.08 -1.80
N VAL A 71 5.92 8.55 -0.63
CA VAL A 71 6.73 7.50 0.01
C VAL A 71 6.65 6.16 -0.71
N SER A 72 5.55 5.86 -1.39
CA SER A 72 5.35 4.61 -2.15
C SER A 72 6.07 4.61 -3.50
N GLU A 73 6.36 5.79 -4.07
CA GLU A 73 7.13 5.90 -5.32
C GLU A 73 8.63 5.65 -5.12
N ILE A 74 9.14 5.72 -3.88
CA ILE A 74 10.56 5.50 -3.57
C ILE A 74 10.93 4.04 -3.86
N ASN A 75 11.92 3.81 -4.73
CA ASN A 75 12.37 2.49 -5.17
C ASN A 75 13.39 1.80 -4.23
N ILE A 76 13.35 2.15 -2.95
CA ILE A 76 14.27 1.61 -1.95
C ILE A 76 13.52 0.61 -1.06
N LEU A 77 14.05 -0.60 -0.93
CA LEU A 77 13.58 -1.60 0.02
C LEU A 77 14.51 -1.64 1.23
N ASN A 78 14.07 -1.05 2.34
CA ASN A 78 14.72 -1.16 3.64
C ASN A 78 13.68 -0.98 4.77
N LYS A 79 14.09 -1.22 6.02
CA LYS A 79 13.19 -1.07 7.19
C LYS A 79 12.57 0.32 7.29
N GLU A 80 13.34 1.35 6.96
CA GLU A 80 12.88 2.73 7.02
C GLU A 80 11.78 3.01 5.99
N SER A 81 11.94 2.55 4.74
CA SER A 81 10.95 2.74 3.69
C SER A 81 9.65 1.98 3.98
N VAL A 82 9.76 0.74 4.46
CA VAL A 82 8.60 -0.04 4.93
C VAL A 82 7.84 0.69 6.04
N ASN A 83 8.55 1.20 7.03
CA ASN A 83 7.95 1.95 8.14
C ASN A 83 7.32 3.28 7.68
N LYS A 84 7.96 4.01 6.77
CA LYS A 84 7.43 5.26 6.21
C LYS A 84 6.12 5.04 5.45
N VAL A 85 6.06 3.99 4.63
CA VAL A 85 4.82 3.61 3.91
C VAL A 85 3.71 3.25 4.91
N LYS A 86 4.02 2.44 5.93
CA LYS A 86 3.06 2.10 6.98
C LYS A 86 2.53 3.35 7.70
N GLN A 87 3.43 4.20 8.18
CA GLN A 87 3.07 5.40 8.93
C GLN A 87 2.19 6.33 8.07
N ALA A 88 2.58 6.59 6.83
CA ALA A 88 1.79 7.43 5.93
C ALA A 88 0.39 6.84 5.66
N ASN A 89 0.28 5.52 5.53
CA ASN A 89 -1.00 4.84 5.38
C ASN A 89 -1.87 4.93 6.65
N ASP A 90 -1.29 4.78 7.84
CA ASP A 90 -2.01 4.88 9.11
C ASP A 90 -2.51 6.31 9.35
N GLU A 91 -1.68 7.32 9.06
CA GLU A 91 -2.06 8.73 9.09
C GLU A 91 -3.22 9.00 8.13
N LEU A 92 -3.14 8.51 6.89
CA LEU A 92 -4.21 8.64 5.90
C LEU A 92 -5.52 7.98 6.37
N ASN A 93 -5.45 6.77 6.92
CA ASN A 93 -6.61 6.02 7.40
C ASN A 93 -7.40 6.78 8.47
N THR A 94 -6.72 7.56 9.32
CA THR A 94 -7.38 8.38 10.35
C THR A 94 -8.36 9.39 9.74
N TYR A 95 -7.99 10.03 8.63
CA TYR A 95 -8.85 10.99 7.94
C TYR A 95 -9.88 10.32 7.04
N LEU A 96 -9.49 9.22 6.39
CA LEU A 96 -10.39 8.43 5.55
C LEU A 96 -11.60 7.94 6.34
N VAL A 97 -11.40 7.39 7.55
CA VAL A 97 -12.50 6.94 8.41
C VAL A 97 -13.47 8.08 8.71
N ARG A 98 -12.98 9.28 9.00
CA ARG A 98 -13.83 10.45 9.29
C ARG A 98 -14.65 10.88 8.07
N ILE A 99 -14.07 10.87 6.88
CA ILE A 99 -14.81 11.17 5.65
C ILE A 99 -15.87 10.11 5.39
N LEU A 100 -15.57 8.83 5.55
CA LEU A 100 -16.53 7.75 5.32
C LEU A 100 -17.70 7.82 6.31
N VAL A 101 -17.46 8.14 7.59
CA VAL A 101 -18.52 8.38 8.57
C VAL A 101 -19.41 9.57 8.15
N ASN A 102 -18.81 10.66 7.67
CA ASN A 102 -19.59 11.82 7.21
C ASN A 102 -20.34 11.57 5.89
N LEU A 103 -19.77 10.72 5.02
CA LEU A 103 -20.42 10.27 3.79
C LEU A 103 -21.71 9.49 4.09
N GLU A 104 -21.71 8.65 5.12
CA GLU A 104 -22.91 7.92 5.56
C GLU A 104 -24.06 8.86 5.99
N LEU A 105 -23.73 10.06 6.49
CA LEU A 105 -24.70 11.09 6.91
C LEU A 105 -25.20 11.95 5.73
N ASP A 106 -24.55 11.86 4.57
CA ASP A 106 -24.92 12.57 3.35
C ASP A 106 -25.66 11.66 2.36
N PHE A 107 -26.97 11.52 2.56
CA PHE A 107 -27.86 10.73 1.70
C PHE A 107 -27.68 11.02 0.19
N LYS A 108 -27.45 12.29 -0.20
CA LYS A 108 -27.28 12.63 -1.62
C LYS A 108 -26.00 12.05 -2.18
N MET A 109 -24.88 12.19 -1.48
CA MET A 109 -23.59 11.67 -1.93
C MET A 109 -23.53 10.15 -1.82
N LYS A 110 -24.12 9.58 -0.77
CA LYS A 110 -24.21 8.12 -0.59
C LYS A 110 -24.97 7.44 -1.73
N SER A 111 -26.00 8.07 -2.27
CA SER A 111 -26.76 7.55 -3.41
C SER A 111 -26.20 7.94 -4.78
N ASP A 112 -25.13 8.75 -4.85
CA ASP A 112 -24.47 9.07 -6.11
C ASP A 112 -23.72 7.84 -6.62
N LYS A 113 -24.09 7.37 -7.81
CA LYS A 113 -23.49 6.18 -8.43
C LYS A 113 -21.96 6.27 -8.54
N ASN A 114 -21.40 7.43 -8.85
CA ASN A 114 -19.94 7.58 -8.95
C ASN A 114 -19.26 7.43 -7.58
N VAL A 115 -19.92 7.90 -6.52
CA VAL A 115 -19.38 7.76 -5.15
C VAL A 115 -19.45 6.30 -4.73
N ILE A 116 -20.55 5.61 -5.02
CA ILE A 116 -20.70 4.16 -4.80
C ILE A 116 -19.59 3.39 -5.53
N ASP A 117 -19.42 3.63 -6.83
CA ASP A 117 -18.40 2.95 -7.64
C ASP A 117 -16.98 3.19 -7.10
N LEU A 118 -16.67 4.43 -6.69
CA LEU A 118 -15.37 4.77 -6.09
C LEU A 118 -15.17 4.13 -4.71
N THR A 119 -16.22 3.97 -3.90
CA THR A 119 -16.13 3.25 -2.62
C THR A 119 -15.91 1.75 -2.82
N TYR A 120 -16.47 1.16 -3.88
CA TYR A 120 -16.18 -0.22 -4.25
C TYR A 120 -14.75 -0.38 -4.76
N GLU A 121 -14.27 0.51 -5.62
CA GLU A 121 -12.87 0.54 -6.10
C GLU A 121 -11.91 0.66 -4.90
N LEU A 122 -12.23 1.52 -3.92
CA LEU A 122 -11.44 1.66 -2.69
C LEU A 122 -11.39 0.35 -1.89
N ALA A 123 -12.53 -0.32 -1.70
CA ALA A 123 -12.60 -1.61 -0.99
C ALA A 123 -11.81 -2.71 -1.72
N GLU A 124 -11.86 -2.73 -3.06
CA GLU A 124 -11.05 -3.64 -3.87
C GLU A 124 -9.56 -3.40 -3.67
N VAL A 125 -9.13 -2.14 -3.70
CA VAL A 125 -7.73 -1.77 -3.47
C VAL A 125 -7.27 -2.14 -2.05
N GLU A 126 -8.09 -1.96 -1.02
CA GLU A 126 -7.75 -2.41 0.35
C GLU A 126 -7.53 -3.93 0.41
N ASN A 127 -8.36 -4.71 -0.28
CA ASN A 127 -8.18 -6.17 -0.38
C ASN A 127 -6.89 -6.53 -1.13
N GLN A 128 -6.55 -5.78 -2.19
CA GLN A 128 -5.28 -5.95 -2.90
C GLN A 128 -4.08 -5.61 -2.00
N ILE A 129 -4.14 -4.52 -1.23
CA ILE A 129 -3.10 -4.15 -0.25
C ILE A 129 -2.90 -5.29 0.75
N PHE A 130 -3.97 -5.80 1.36
CA PHE A 130 -3.90 -6.89 2.32
C PHE A 130 -3.24 -8.15 1.71
N THR A 131 -3.66 -8.53 0.52
CA THR A 131 -3.14 -9.71 -0.20
C THR A 131 -1.66 -9.55 -0.52
N ASN A 132 -1.27 -8.38 -1.03
CA ASN A 132 0.12 -8.09 -1.38
C ASN A 132 1.03 -8.04 -0.14
N ILE A 133 0.57 -7.44 0.96
CA ILE A 133 1.30 -7.41 2.23
C ILE A 133 1.49 -8.84 2.77
N LYS A 134 0.43 -9.66 2.75
CA LYS A 134 0.53 -11.07 3.18
C LYS A 134 1.56 -11.82 2.35
N LYS A 135 1.51 -11.69 1.02
CA LYS A 135 2.49 -12.30 0.11
C LYS A 135 3.91 -11.81 0.41
N TYR A 136 4.10 -10.51 0.53
CA TYR A 136 5.39 -9.88 0.84
C TYR A 136 5.95 -10.37 2.18
N ASN A 137 5.14 -10.40 3.24
CA ASN A 137 5.55 -10.87 4.56
C ASN A 137 5.93 -12.35 4.56
N ASN A 138 5.16 -13.21 3.88
CA ASN A 138 5.51 -14.62 3.72
C ASN A 138 6.88 -14.80 3.03
N ILE A 139 7.18 -13.98 2.02
CA ILE A 139 8.48 -13.99 1.35
C ILE A 139 9.58 -13.52 2.31
N CYS A 140 9.37 -12.42 3.05
CA CYS A 140 10.32 -11.94 4.06
C CYS A 140 10.63 -13.02 5.10
N GLU A 141 9.63 -13.77 5.56
CA GLU A 141 9.80 -14.88 6.49
C GLU A 141 10.62 -16.01 5.87
N SER A 142 10.32 -16.41 4.63
CA SER A 142 11.06 -17.46 3.93
C SER A 142 12.54 -17.12 3.72
N LEU A 143 12.85 -15.83 3.55
CA LEU A 143 14.22 -15.31 3.41
C LEU A 143 14.87 -14.96 4.75
N ASN A 144 14.21 -15.20 5.89
CA ASN A 144 14.64 -14.78 7.24
C ASN A 144 14.90 -13.26 7.38
N GLN A 145 14.32 -12.43 6.53
CA GLN A 145 14.47 -10.97 6.52
C GLN A 145 13.46 -10.31 7.47
N LYS A 146 13.53 -10.64 8.76
CA LYS A 146 12.58 -10.18 9.79
C LYS A 146 12.48 -8.67 9.92
N THR A 147 13.54 -7.94 9.59
CA THR A 147 13.59 -6.47 9.65
C THR A 147 12.77 -5.79 8.56
N LEU A 148 12.38 -6.51 7.50
CA LEU A 148 11.62 -6.02 6.37
C LEU A 148 10.13 -6.39 6.45
N ILE A 149 9.72 -7.21 7.42
CA ILE A 149 8.30 -7.58 7.59
C ILE A 149 7.47 -6.30 7.73
N PHE A 150 6.47 -6.15 6.86
CA PHE A 150 5.52 -5.07 6.94
C PHE A 150 4.70 -5.23 8.23
N PRO A 151 4.77 -4.29 9.18
CA PRO A 151 4.11 -4.48 10.46
C PRO A 151 2.59 -4.48 10.27
N THR A 152 1.93 -5.57 10.66
CA THR A 152 0.47 -5.69 10.65
C THR A 152 -0.05 -5.66 12.08
N SER A 153 -1.27 -5.18 12.30
CA SER A 153 -1.89 -5.18 13.64
C SER A 153 -1.91 -6.58 14.28
N SER A 154 -1.99 -7.64 13.48
CA SER A 154 -1.96 -9.03 13.95
C SER A 154 -0.56 -9.57 14.29
N SER A 155 0.53 -8.97 13.80
CA SER A 155 1.90 -9.48 14.06
C SER A 155 2.50 -9.02 15.40
N ASN A 156 1.84 -8.12 16.13
CA ASN A 156 2.29 -7.63 17.43
C ASN A 156 1.85 -8.50 18.63
N ASN A 157 1.05 -9.55 18.39
CA ASN A 157 0.58 -10.49 19.42
C ASN A 157 1.22 -11.87 19.29
N LYS A 158 2.55 -11.96 19.17
CA LYS A 158 3.22 -13.18 19.61
C LYS A 158 3.29 -13.08 21.14
N PRO A 159 2.52 -13.86 21.92
CA PRO A 159 2.60 -13.78 23.37
C PRO A 159 4.06 -13.99 23.76
N ALA A 160 4.59 -13.06 24.54
CA ALA A 160 5.84 -13.28 25.25
C ALA A 160 5.71 -14.65 25.92
N SER A 161 6.62 -15.56 25.62
CA SER A 161 6.69 -16.86 26.27
C SER A 161 6.90 -16.61 27.75
N ILE A 162 5.79 -16.64 28.52
CA ILE A 162 5.84 -16.79 29.96
C ILE A 162 6.46 -18.17 30.17
N LYS A 163 7.74 -18.18 30.52
CA LYS A 163 8.38 -19.36 31.08
C LYS A 163 7.66 -19.65 32.40
N PHE A 164 6.96 -20.77 32.46
CA PHE A 164 6.59 -21.40 33.73
C PHE A 164 7.83 -22.07 34.33
#